data_AF-A0A560QGJ1-F1
#
_entry.id   AF-A0A560QGJ1-F1
#
_cell.length_a   1.000
_cell.length_b   1.000
_cell.length_c   1.000
_cell.angle_alpha   90.00
_cell.angle_beta   90.00
_cell.angle_gamma   90.00
#
_symmetry.space_group_name_H-M   'P 1'
#
loop_
_entity.id
_entity.type
_entity.pdbx_description
1 polymer ?
#
loop_
_entity_poly.entity_id
_entity_poly.type
_entity_poly.pdbx_seq_one_letter_code
_entity_poly.pdbx_strand_id
1 'polypeptide(L)'
;MNSATTNNNKGRSALAGSRKSQGGFVITMELLLLTTILVLGTLVGIVAIRDALVKRYVSQQSQAAIVVDAQGQVLGEAVGFDEHDAPRLFYIDRSQASNYRTLIGIRDDRFTSREPLYYAGNSCEGDPCIKSTSDESADNTGVDGVSGSGSVSYFNALQGQPNYAVGRGSSGLPGALFRETAQACPLESEAIGSRWVSQKVVQGKPCEAVSLDQTGTEASFSECLVSNLEPCACPESYEDEGDLLANYLPLINSTLELTRSTINLTLLPFGEQLEPIEVGTLCCPQAMALQPNELINSVVFVAINQVLEKSAISEPLKQLIDPILAPLEGEILCEAFVQLKAAESVAAPGDPEQNALEAFSAPFRVNLPADAGANSWRSTPPRGEGTFAP
;
A
#
# COMPACT_ATOMS: atom_id res chain seq x y z
N MET A 1 16.01 -78.10 59.98
CA MET A 1 17.03 -78.60 60.92
C MET A 1 17.15 -77.63 62.07
N ASN A 2 16.78 -78.10 63.26
CA ASN A 2 17.29 -77.79 64.61
C ASN A 2 17.50 -76.32 65.02
N SER A 3 16.72 -75.88 66.01
CA SER A 3 17.15 -75.68 67.42
C SER A 3 17.75 -74.28 67.63
N ALA A 4 17.04 -73.36 68.27
CA ALA A 4 16.74 -73.28 69.70
C ALA A 4 17.95 -72.90 70.58
N THR A 5 17.76 -71.79 71.30
CA THR A 5 18.26 -71.47 72.68
C THR A 5 19.77 -71.15 72.84
N THR A 6 20.24 -70.19 73.66
CA THR A 6 19.69 -69.59 74.89
C THR A 6 20.51 -68.35 75.34
N ASN A 7 19.82 -67.38 75.97
CA ASN A 7 20.11 -66.62 77.22
C ASN A 7 21.47 -65.92 77.51
N ASN A 8 21.41 -64.65 77.93
CA ASN A 8 21.56 -64.33 79.37
C ASN A 8 21.11 -62.93 79.81
N ASN A 9 20.54 -62.91 81.01
CA ASN A 9 19.91 -61.83 81.77
C ASN A 9 20.91 -61.02 82.61
N LYS A 10 20.67 -59.70 82.82
CA LYS A 10 20.40 -59.03 84.14
C LYS A 10 20.79 -57.54 84.14
N GLY A 11 19.86 -56.69 84.58
CA GLY A 11 20.13 -55.32 85.03
C GLY A 11 18.84 -54.58 85.40
N ARG A 12 18.53 -54.51 86.70
CA ARG A 12 17.33 -53.93 87.32
C ARG A 12 17.23 -52.41 87.16
N SER A 13 16.00 -51.86 87.04
CA SER A 13 15.43 -50.96 88.06
C SER A 13 14.04 -50.38 87.71
N ALA A 14 13.17 -50.44 88.72
CA ALA A 14 12.09 -49.52 89.12
C ALA A 14 10.86 -49.27 88.22
N LEU A 15 9.70 -49.55 88.85
CA LEU A 15 8.36 -49.10 88.50
C LEU A 15 8.25 -47.57 88.40
N ALA A 16 7.45 -47.08 87.45
CA ALA A 16 6.28 -46.20 87.69
C ALA A 16 5.96 -45.31 86.46
N GLY A 17 4.69 -45.32 86.06
CA GLY A 17 3.96 -44.08 85.76
C GLY A 17 4.14 -43.40 84.41
N SER A 18 3.07 -43.51 83.61
CA SER A 18 2.33 -42.36 83.07
C SER A 18 2.86 -41.58 81.86
N ARG A 19 2.05 -41.69 80.79
CA ARG A 19 1.68 -40.68 79.77
C ARG A 19 2.76 -40.26 78.77
N LYS A 20 2.58 -40.75 77.53
CA LYS A 20 2.97 -40.02 76.32
C LYS A 20 2.31 -38.64 76.37
N SER A 21 3.07 -37.57 76.58
CA SER A 21 2.61 -36.23 76.21
C SER A 21 2.60 -36.17 74.69
N GLN A 22 1.41 -35.92 74.14
CA GLN A 22 1.24 -35.55 72.74
C GLN A 22 1.94 -34.20 72.55
N GLY A 23 2.89 -34.13 71.62
CA GLY A 23 3.38 -32.86 71.10
C GLY A 23 2.27 -32.21 70.28
N GLY A 24 1.35 -31.51 70.95
CA GLY A 24 0.34 -30.69 70.32
C GLY A 24 1.01 -29.45 69.72
N PHE A 25 1.03 -29.36 68.40
CA PHE A 25 1.37 -28.11 67.72
C PHE A 25 0.24 -27.12 68.02
N VAL A 26 0.51 -26.07 68.81
CA VAL A 26 -0.44 -24.99 69.05
C VAL A 26 -0.47 -24.14 67.79
N ILE A 27 -1.28 -24.55 66.81
CA ILE A 27 -1.72 -23.67 65.74
C ILE A 27 -2.66 -22.67 66.42
N THR A 28 -2.21 -21.42 66.56
CA THR A 28 -3.08 -20.35 67.04
C THR A 28 -4.26 -20.21 66.07
N MET A 29 -5.45 -19.92 66.60
CA MET A 29 -6.68 -19.82 65.79
C MET A 29 -6.52 -18.81 64.64
N GLU A 30 -5.68 -17.79 64.84
CA GLU A 30 -5.29 -16.81 63.83
C GLU A 30 -4.52 -17.43 62.66
N LEU A 31 -3.59 -18.36 62.91
CA LEU A 31 -2.83 -19.03 61.85
C LEU A 31 -3.74 -19.92 60.99
N LEU A 32 -4.73 -20.57 61.60
CA LEU A 32 -5.73 -21.38 60.89
C LEU A 32 -6.66 -20.50 60.04
N LEU A 33 -7.09 -19.36 60.57
CA LEU A 33 -7.88 -18.38 59.82
C LEU A 33 -7.10 -17.77 58.65
N LEU A 34 -5.85 -17.37 58.87
CA LEU A 34 -5.00 -16.79 57.82
C LEU A 34 -4.72 -17.80 56.71
N THR A 35 -4.39 -19.05 57.06
CA THR A 35 -4.13 -20.10 56.05
C THR A 35 -5.38 -20.50 55.28
N THR A 36 -6.55 -20.58 55.91
CA THR A 36 -7.81 -20.88 55.21
C THR A 36 -8.24 -19.77 54.26
N ILE A 37 -8.16 -18.50 54.68
CA ILE A 37 -8.44 -17.36 53.80
C ILE A 37 -7.45 -17.31 52.64
N LEU A 38 -6.16 -17.55 52.90
CA LEU A 38 -5.12 -17.56 51.87
C LEU A 38 -5.35 -18.69 50.86
N VAL A 39 -5.58 -19.92 51.33
CA VAL A 39 -5.71 -21.11 50.46
C VAL A 39 -7.03 -21.08 49.68
N LEU A 40 -8.15 -20.76 50.33
CA LEU A 40 -9.44 -20.65 49.64
C LEU A 40 -9.47 -19.43 48.70
N GLY A 41 -8.91 -18.29 49.13
CA GLY A 41 -8.82 -17.09 48.31
C GLY A 41 -7.93 -17.28 47.07
N THR A 42 -6.80 -17.96 47.21
CA THR A 42 -5.91 -18.25 46.06
C THR A 42 -6.52 -19.29 45.11
N LEU A 43 -7.19 -20.33 45.60
CA LEU A 43 -7.87 -21.31 44.75
C LEU A 43 -9.02 -20.66 43.94
N VAL A 44 -9.84 -19.83 44.58
CA VAL A 44 -10.90 -19.07 43.88
C VAL A 44 -10.29 -18.10 42.87
N GLY A 45 -9.21 -17.40 43.24
CA GLY A 45 -8.48 -16.51 42.33
C GLY A 45 -7.94 -17.21 41.08
N ILE A 46 -7.32 -18.39 41.24
CA ILE A 46 -6.80 -19.19 40.12
C ILE A 46 -7.92 -19.67 39.20
N VAL A 47 -9.03 -20.14 39.77
CA VAL A 47 -10.19 -20.61 38.98
C VAL A 47 -10.82 -19.44 38.21
N ALA A 48 -10.95 -18.26 38.83
CA ALA A 48 -11.47 -17.06 38.17
C ALA A 48 -10.56 -16.57 37.04
N ILE A 49 -9.24 -16.60 37.22
CA ILE A 49 -8.27 -16.27 36.15
C ILE A 49 -8.38 -17.27 35.00
N ARG A 50 -8.45 -18.58 35.29
CA ARG A 50 -8.61 -19.60 34.25
C ARG A 50 -9.91 -19.42 33.47
N ASP A 51 -11.03 -19.20 34.17
CA ASP A 51 -12.32 -18.96 33.55
C ASP A 51 -12.32 -17.66 32.72
N ALA A 52 -11.70 -16.58 33.21
CA ALA A 52 -11.53 -15.34 32.46
C ALA A 52 -10.65 -15.53 31.21
N LEU A 53 -9.57 -16.31 31.31
CA LEU A 53 -8.69 -16.61 30.18
C LEU A 53 -9.40 -17.48 29.14
N VAL A 54 -10.15 -18.51 29.56
CA VAL A 54 -10.95 -19.34 28.66
C VAL A 54 -12.06 -18.51 28.01
N LYS A 55 -12.77 -17.67 28.76
CA LYS A 55 -13.78 -16.74 28.21
C LYS A 55 -13.18 -15.74 27.23
N ARG A 56 -11.98 -15.23 27.51
CA ARG A 56 -11.25 -14.34 26.60
C ARG A 56 -10.84 -15.07 25.32
N TYR A 57 -10.33 -16.29 25.44
CA TYR A 57 -9.92 -17.12 24.31
C TYR A 57 -11.11 -17.52 23.42
N VAL A 58 -12.22 -17.98 24.03
CA VAL A 58 -13.46 -18.33 23.32
C VAL A 58 -14.12 -17.09 22.71
N SER A 59 -14.07 -15.93 23.39
CA SER A 59 -14.54 -14.65 22.84
C SER A 59 -13.74 -14.23 21.62
N GLN A 60 -12.42 -14.43 21.60
CA GLN A 60 -11.57 -14.13 20.46
C GLN A 60 -11.86 -15.07 19.28
N GLN A 61 -12.00 -16.38 19.51
CA GLN A 61 -12.36 -17.33 18.45
C GLN A 61 -13.78 -17.13 17.90
N SER A 62 -14.73 -16.68 18.71
CA SER A 62 -16.10 -16.38 18.23
C SER A 62 -16.19 -15.16 17.31
N GLN A 63 -15.16 -14.31 17.31
CA GLN A 63 -15.11 -13.05 16.55
C GLN A 63 -14.20 -13.11 15.32
N ALA A 64 -13.26 -14.07 15.27
CA ALA A 64 -12.32 -14.22 14.17
C ALA A 64 -13.00 -14.87 12.95
N ALA A 65 -13.09 -14.13 11.83
CA ALA A 65 -13.55 -14.67 10.56
C ALA A 65 -12.39 -15.41 9.88
N ILE A 66 -12.43 -16.74 9.85
CA ILE A 66 -11.42 -17.58 9.19
C ILE A 66 -11.89 -17.88 7.77
N VAL A 67 -11.02 -17.68 6.77
CA VAL A 67 -11.32 -17.99 5.38
C VAL A 67 -10.76 -19.36 5.01
N VAL A 68 -11.57 -20.16 4.32
CA VAL A 68 -11.23 -21.49 3.82
C VAL A 68 -11.52 -21.60 2.32
N ASP A 69 -10.78 -22.47 1.63
CA ASP A 69 -11.02 -22.80 0.22
C ASP A 69 -12.11 -23.87 0.05
N ALA A 70 -12.34 -24.30 -1.19
CA ALA A 70 -13.33 -25.33 -1.52
C ALA A 70 -13.03 -26.71 -0.92
N GLN A 71 -11.76 -27.01 -0.64
CA GLN A 71 -11.29 -28.26 -0.04
C GLN A 71 -11.22 -28.19 1.49
N GLY A 72 -11.50 -27.03 2.08
CA GLY A 72 -11.41 -26.78 3.52
C GLY A 72 -10.00 -26.45 4.00
N GLN A 73 -9.06 -26.15 3.10
CA GLN A 73 -7.76 -25.61 3.45
C GLN A 73 -7.94 -24.20 4.01
N VAL A 74 -7.30 -23.93 5.16
CA VAL A 74 -7.35 -22.62 5.80
C VAL A 74 -6.39 -21.66 5.10
N LEU A 75 -6.91 -20.52 4.65
CA LEU A 75 -6.10 -19.44 4.09
C LEU A 75 -5.55 -18.54 5.20
N GLY A 76 -6.39 -18.24 6.20
CA GLY A 76 -6.00 -17.43 7.35
C GLY A 76 -7.19 -16.73 8.03
N GLU A 77 -6.87 -15.91 9.02
CA GLU A 77 -7.83 -15.05 9.72
C GLU A 77 -7.94 -13.69 9.03
N ALA A 78 -9.18 -13.23 8.82
CA ALA A 78 -9.44 -11.94 8.21
C ALA A 78 -9.01 -10.81 9.16
N VAL A 79 -8.21 -9.88 8.64
CA VAL A 79 -7.77 -8.68 9.38
C VAL A 79 -8.77 -7.52 9.26
N GLY A 80 -9.69 -7.61 8.30
CA GLY A 80 -10.75 -6.65 8.07
C GLY A 80 -11.56 -7.01 6.83
N PHE A 81 -12.48 -6.14 6.44
CA PHE A 81 -13.34 -6.31 5.27
C PHE A 81 -13.17 -5.11 4.34
N ASP A 82 -13.26 -5.32 3.04
CA ASP A 82 -13.25 -4.23 2.06
C ASP A 82 -14.63 -3.59 1.87
N GLU A 83 -14.72 -2.63 0.96
CA GLU A 83 -15.95 -1.89 0.63
C GLU A 83 -17.11 -2.76 0.12
N HIS A 84 -16.84 -4.03 -0.20
CA HIS A 84 -17.81 -5.01 -0.65
C HIS A 84 -17.99 -6.15 0.38
N ASP A 85 -17.65 -5.90 1.64
CA ASP A 85 -17.75 -6.85 2.75
C ASP A 85 -16.97 -8.15 2.54
N ALA A 86 -15.94 -8.17 1.67
CA ALA A 86 -15.10 -9.36 1.55
C ALA A 86 -13.93 -9.32 2.54
N PRO A 87 -13.59 -10.48 3.12
CA PRO A 87 -12.47 -10.59 4.04
C PRO A 87 -11.15 -10.27 3.34
N ARG A 88 -10.29 -9.54 4.07
CA ARG A 88 -8.92 -9.22 3.67
C ARG A 88 -7.93 -9.93 4.59
N LEU A 89 -6.90 -10.54 4.02
CA LEU A 89 -5.88 -11.31 4.72
C LEU A 89 -4.49 -10.77 4.39
N PHE A 90 -3.56 -10.83 5.33
CA PHE A 90 -2.15 -10.61 5.03
C PHE A 90 -1.56 -11.87 4.39
N TYR A 91 -1.01 -11.70 3.19
CA TYR A 91 -0.04 -12.64 2.66
C TYR A 91 1.37 -12.17 3.04
N ILE A 92 2.26 -13.12 3.37
CA ILE A 92 3.67 -12.84 3.67
C ILE A 92 4.48 -13.50 2.56
N ASP A 93 5.15 -12.69 1.75
CA ASP A 93 6.08 -13.18 0.76
C ASP A 93 7.36 -13.67 1.45
N ARG A 94 7.55 -14.99 1.43
CA ARG A 94 8.73 -15.67 2.01
C ARG A 94 9.76 -16.03 0.96
N SER A 95 9.52 -15.70 -0.31
CA SER A 95 10.49 -15.93 -1.39
C SER A 95 11.53 -14.81 -1.50
N GLN A 96 11.38 -13.74 -0.72
CA GLN A 96 12.31 -12.62 -0.61
C GLN A 96 13.19 -12.69 0.66
N ALA A 97 14.30 -11.95 0.66
CA ALA A 97 15.17 -11.82 1.84
C ALA A 97 14.47 -11.13 3.02
N SER A 98 13.54 -10.23 2.71
CA SER A 98 12.69 -9.54 3.69
C SER A 98 11.28 -10.14 3.69
N ASN A 99 10.64 -10.18 4.86
CA ASN A 99 9.27 -10.65 5.02
C ASN A 99 8.26 -9.56 4.62
N TYR A 100 8.22 -9.25 3.32
CA TYR A 100 7.24 -8.32 2.77
C TYR A 100 5.83 -8.88 2.92
N ARG A 101 4.88 -7.97 3.05
CA ARG A 101 3.48 -8.29 3.25
C ARG A 101 2.65 -7.61 2.18
N THR A 102 1.55 -8.24 1.83
CA THR A 102 0.52 -7.60 1.01
C THR A 102 -0.86 -7.97 1.53
N LEU A 103 -1.82 -7.07 1.32
CA LEU A 103 -3.20 -7.27 1.72
C LEU A 103 -3.99 -7.84 0.54
N ILE A 104 -4.46 -9.07 0.70
CA ILE A 104 -5.22 -9.80 -0.32
C ILE A 104 -6.69 -9.84 0.11
N GLY A 105 -7.58 -9.33 -0.72
CA GLY A 105 -9.02 -9.53 -0.58
C GLY A 105 -9.43 -10.90 -1.12
N ILE A 106 -10.44 -11.51 -0.51
CA ILE A 106 -10.91 -12.85 -0.89
C ILE A 106 -12.40 -12.79 -1.17
N ARG A 107 -12.76 -12.87 -2.46
CA ARG A 107 -14.14 -13.04 -2.92
C ARG A 107 -14.51 -14.51 -2.89
N ASP A 108 -15.76 -14.83 -3.18
CA ASP A 108 -16.20 -16.22 -3.32
C ASP A 108 -15.49 -16.95 -4.46
N ASP A 109 -15.11 -16.27 -5.55
CA ASP A 109 -14.53 -16.90 -6.74
C ASP A 109 -13.07 -16.55 -7.05
N ARG A 110 -12.49 -15.55 -6.36
CA ARG A 110 -11.17 -14.99 -6.71
C ARG A 110 -10.46 -14.28 -5.56
N PHE A 111 -9.17 -14.11 -5.74
CA PHE A 111 -8.33 -13.20 -4.95
C PHE A 111 -8.35 -11.79 -5.56
N THR A 112 -8.18 -10.77 -4.71
CA THR A 112 -8.19 -9.36 -5.13
C THR A 112 -7.07 -8.55 -4.48
N SER A 113 -6.63 -7.51 -5.16
CA SER A 113 -5.67 -6.49 -4.74
C SER A 113 -6.16 -5.12 -5.17
N ARG A 114 -5.63 -4.06 -4.55
CA ARG A 114 -5.95 -2.69 -4.94
C ARG A 114 -5.28 -2.31 -6.25
N GLU A 115 -4.07 -2.79 -6.43
CA GLU A 115 -3.25 -2.60 -7.63
C GLU A 115 -3.77 -3.40 -8.80
N PRO A 116 -3.91 -2.79 -9.99
CA PRO A 116 -4.10 -3.51 -11.24
C PRO A 116 -2.77 -4.02 -11.80
N LEU A 117 -2.87 -5.00 -12.70
CA LEU A 117 -1.77 -5.40 -13.59
C LEU A 117 -2.11 -5.05 -15.03
N TYR A 118 -1.11 -4.60 -15.78
CA TYR A 118 -1.21 -4.14 -17.16
C TYR A 118 -0.63 -5.19 -18.10
N TYR A 119 -1.26 -5.38 -19.24
CA TYR A 119 -0.91 -6.42 -20.19
C TYR A 119 -0.91 -5.90 -21.62
N ALA A 120 -0.14 -6.57 -22.46
CA ALA A 120 -0.14 -6.34 -23.89
C ALA A 120 -1.49 -6.73 -24.52
N GLY A 121 -1.98 -5.92 -25.45
CA GLY A 121 -3.25 -6.17 -26.16
C GLY A 121 -4.46 -6.26 -25.22
N ASN A 122 -5.55 -6.89 -25.66
CA ASN A 122 -6.87 -6.73 -25.04
C ASN A 122 -7.36 -7.93 -24.20
N SER A 123 -6.45 -8.82 -23.77
CA SER A 123 -6.83 -10.12 -23.20
C SER A 123 -6.34 -10.39 -21.77
N CYS A 124 -5.57 -9.47 -21.19
CA CYS A 124 -4.87 -9.66 -19.92
C CYS A 124 -3.99 -10.93 -19.89
N GLU A 125 -3.39 -11.30 -21.03
CA GLU A 125 -2.51 -12.45 -21.18
C GLU A 125 -1.06 -12.03 -21.38
N GLY A 126 -0.12 -12.93 -21.10
CA GLY A 126 1.31 -12.68 -21.17
C GLY A 126 1.89 -12.14 -19.86
N ASP A 127 3.11 -11.62 -19.96
CA ASP A 127 3.85 -11.10 -18.81
C ASP A 127 3.28 -9.73 -18.41
N PRO A 128 2.81 -9.57 -17.16
CA PRO A 128 2.22 -8.34 -16.71
C PRO A 128 3.27 -7.28 -16.37
N CYS A 129 2.82 -6.03 -16.39
CA CYS A 129 3.48 -4.92 -15.74
C CYS A 129 2.64 -4.41 -14.57
N ILE A 130 3.31 -3.82 -13.59
CA ILE A 130 2.70 -3.23 -12.40
C ILE A 130 3.19 -1.80 -12.26
N LYS A 131 2.34 -0.92 -11.74
CA LYS A 131 2.77 0.43 -11.38
C LYS A 131 3.77 0.39 -10.22
N SER A 132 4.73 1.31 -10.23
CA SER A 132 5.58 1.55 -9.08
C SER A 132 4.74 1.97 -7.86
N THR A 133 5.27 1.73 -6.67
CA THR A 133 4.64 2.20 -5.43
C THR A 133 4.49 3.73 -5.43
N SER A 134 3.35 4.23 -4.95
CA SER A 134 3.05 5.67 -4.83
C SER A 134 2.91 6.45 -6.16
N ASP A 135 2.77 5.78 -7.31
CA ASP A 135 2.42 6.44 -8.58
C ASP A 135 0.92 6.80 -8.59
N GLU A 136 0.57 7.94 -8.00
CA GLU A 136 -0.80 8.46 -7.91
C GLU A 136 -1.20 9.38 -9.08
N SER A 137 -0.25 9.79 -9.92
CA SER A 137 -0.50 10.75 -11.01
C SER A 137 -0.91 10.08 -12.31
N ALA A 138 -0.49 8.83 -12.56
CA ALA A 138 -0.67 8.23 -13.88
C ALA A 138 -1.95 7.40 -14.09
N ASP A 139 -2.47 6.77 -13.02
CA ASP A 139 -3.75 6.06 -13.05
C ASP A 139 -4.22 5.95 -11.61
N ASN A 140 -5.04 6.90 -11.18
CA ASN A 140 -5.64 6.95 -9.85
C ASN A 140 -7.16 6.69 -9.91
N THR A 141 -7.64 6.12 -11.01
CA THR A 141 -9.04 5.87 -11.22
C THR A 141 -9.46 4.63 -10.43
N GLY A 142 -10.26 4.82 -9.39
CA GLY A 142 -10.71 3.71 -8.57
C GLY A 142 -11.67 2.78 -9.30
N VAL A 143 -12.07 1.72 -8.60
CA VAL A 143 -13.03 0.73 -9.12
C VAL A 143 -14.40 1.32 -9.48
N ASP A 144 -14.72 2.48 -8.92
CA ASP A 144 -15.91 3.28 -9.19
C ASP A 144 -15.79 4.15 -10.46
N GLY A 145 -14.62 4.17 -11.10
CA GLY A 145 -14.34 5.02 -12.25
C GLY A 145 -14.05 6.48 -11.91
N VAL A 146 -13.89 6.81 -10.62
CA VAL A 146 -13.61 8.16 -10.17
C VAL A 146 -12.10 8.37 -10.07
N SER A 147 -11.58 9.42 -10.69
CA SER A 147 -10.17 9.79 -10.55
C SER A 147 -9.86 10.21 -9.12
N GLY A 148 -8.69 9.81 -8.61
CA GLY A 148 -8.22 10.07 -7.24
C GLY A 148 -8.80 9.12 -6.18
N SER A 149 -9.66 8.15 -6.55
CA SER A 149 -10.31 7.26 -5.59
C SER A 149 -9.61 5.89 -5.45
N GLY A 150 -8.74 5.48 -6.38
CA GLY A 150 -7.98 4.25 -6.17
C GLY A 150 -7.17 3.68 -7.31
N SER A 151 -6.20 2.87 -6.90
CA SER A 151 -5.38 1.90 -7.67
C SER A 151 -4.04 1.67 -6.95
N VAL A 152 -3.68 2.54 -5.99
CA VAL A 152 -2.41 2.49 -5.24
C VAL A 152 -2.64 2.01 -3.81
N SER A 153 -1.83 1.06 -3.31
CA SER A 153 -1.76 0.71 -1.88
C SER A 153 -0.65 1.47 -1.19
N TYR A 154 -1.05 2.34 -0.25
CA TYR A 154 -0.11 2.92 0.70
C TYR A 154 0.58 1.88 1.58
N PHE A 155 -0.03 0.71 1.80
CA PHE A 155 0.61 -0.33 2.60
C PHE A 155 1.85 -0.90 1.90
N ASN A 156 1.80 -1.06 0.58
CA ASN A 156 2.96 -1.48 -0.20
C ASN A 156 4.01 -0.35 -0.24
N ALA A 157 3.57 0.90 -0.44
CA ALA A 157 4.45 2.07 -0.41
C ALA A 157 5.19 2.25 0.94
N LEU A 158 4.52 2.04 2.07
CA LEU A 158 5.13 2.13 3.41
C LEU A 158 6.20 1.06 3.66
N GLN A 159 6.22 -0.01 2.86
CA GLN A 159 7.28 -1.02 2.90
C GLN A 159 8.46 -0.68 1.96
N GLY A 160 8.38 0.43 1.23
CA GLY A 160 9.38 0.88 0.26
C GLY A 160 9.17 0.23 -1.10
N GLN A 161 9.40 -1.08 -1.19
CA GLN A 161 9.23 -1.94 -2.37
C GLN A 161 9.24 -3.40 -1.88
N PRO A 162 8.72 -4.38 -2.65
CA PRO A 162 8.06 -4.25 -3.95
C PRO A 162 6.55 -3.99 -3.83
N ASN A 163 5.94 -3.46 -4.89
CA ASN A 163 4.49 -3.43 -5.04
C ASN A 163 3.93 -4.84 -5.33
N TYR A 164 2.68 -5.12 -4.95
CA TYR A 164 2.03 -6.42 -5.13
C TYR A 164 0.64 -6.27 -5.75
N ALA A 165 0.28 -7.19 -6.64
CA ALA A 165 -1.04 -7.21 -7.27
C ALA A 165 -1.50 -8.64 -7.59
N VAL A 166 -2.82 -8.86 -7.59
CA VAL A 166 -3.44 -10.10 -8.08
C VAL A 166 -3.79 -9.92 -9.55
N GLY A 167 -3.19 -10.74 -10.39
CA GLY A 167 -3.38 -10.80 -11.83
C GLY A 167 -4.17 -12.00 -12.31
N ARG A 168 -4.20 -12.17 -13.64
CA ARG A 168 -4.71 -13.37 -14.30
C ARG A 168 -3.84 -14.58 -13.92
N GLY A 169 -4.45 -15.60 -13.34
CA GLY A 169 -3.80 -16.91 -13.14
C GLY A 169 -3.72 -17.71 -14.45
N SER A 170 -3.09 -18.89 -14.42
CA SER A 170 -2.99 -19.80 -15.58
C SER A 170 -4.37 -20.15 -16.18
N SER A 171 -5.39 -20.37 -15.34
CA SER A 171 -6.79 -20.57 -15.73
C SER A 171 -7.64 -19.28 -15.75
N GLY A 172 -7.06 -18.13 -15.44
CA GLY A 172 -7.75 -16.86 -15.23
C GLY A 172 -8.11 -16.62 -13.76
N LEU A 173 -9.17 -17.28 -13.27
CA LEU A 173 -9.57 -17.26 -11.85
C LEU A 173 -9.05 -18.53 -11.14
N PRO A 174 -8.77 -18.50 -9.82
CA PRO A 174 -9.02 -17.42 -8.86
C PRO A 174 -8.03 -16.23 -8.92
N GLY A 175 -7.05 -16.28 -9.83
CA GLY A 175 -6.01 -15.27 -9.97
C GLY A 175 -4.66 -15.76 -9.44
N ALA A 176 -3.61 -15.02 -9.74
CA ALA A 176 -2.25 -15.30 -9.29
C ALA A 176 -1.63 -14.04 -8.66
N LEU A 177 -0.77 -14.20 -7.66
CA LEU A 177 -0.10 -13.07 -7.01
C LEU A 177 1.18 -12.71 -7.76
N PHE A 178 1.32 -11.44 -8.12
CA PHE A 178 2.51 -10.89 -8.75
C PHE A 178 3.13 -9.82 -7.86
N ARG A 179 4.43 -9.59 -8.03
CA ARG A 179 5.17 -8.50 -7.41
C ARG A 179 5.96 -7.70 -8.43
N GLU A 180 6.21 -6.45 -8.09
CA GLU A 180 7.12 -5.56 -8.80
C GLU A 180 8.56 -6.10 -8.77
N THR A 181 9.25 -5.92 -9.89
CA THR A 181 10.69 -6.16 -10.02
C THR A 181 11.45 -4.85 -10.20
N ALA A 182 12.78 -4.88 -10.10
CA ALA A 182 13.61 -3.69 -10.32
C ALA A 182 13.61 -3.23 -11.79
N GLN A 183 13.29 -4.15 -12.72
CA GLN A 183 13.34 -3.95 -14.15
C GLN A 183 12.17 -3.08 -14.64
N ALA A 184 12.44 -2.22 -15.62
CA ALA A 184 11.39 -1.50 -16.34
C ALA A 184 10.44 -2.50 -17.02
N CYS A 185 9.18 -2.09 -17.18
CA CYS A 185 8.21 -2.86 -17.95
C CYS A 185 8.74 -3.07 -19.39
N PRO A 186 8.74 -4.30 -19.92
CA PRO A 186 9.19 -4.56 -21.29
C PRO A 186 8.15 -4.14 -22.35
N LEU A 187 6.97 -3.70 -21.94
CA LEU A 187 5.91 -3.24 -22.81
C LEU A 187 6.00 -1.72 -22.96
N GLU A 188 6.02 -1.24 -24.19
CA GLU A 188 5.80 0.17 -24.50
C GLU A 188 4.35 0.54 -24.18
N SER A 189 4.10 1.81 -23.81
CA SER A 189 2.78 2.30 -23.40
C SER A 189 1.69 2.01 -24.44
N GLU A 190 2.00 2.13 -25.73
CA GLU A 190 1.06 1.92 -26.83
C GLU A 190 0.71 0.43 -27.04
N ALA A 191 1.55 -0.49 -26.53
CA ALA A 191 1.29 -1.92 -26.60
C ALA A 191 0.30 -2.38 -25.51
N ILE A 192 0.10 -1.57 -24.47
CA ILE A 192 -0.78 -1.87 -23.35
C ILE A 192 -2.21 -1.58 -23.76
N GLY A 193 -2.99 -2.66 -23.95
CA GLY A 193 -4.39 -2.57 -24.35
C GLY A 193 -5.37 -3.06 -23.28
N SER A 194 -4.88 -3.65 -22.19
CA SER A 194 -5.74 -4.16 -21.13
C SER A 194 -5.10 -4.13 -19.75
N ARG A 195 -5.96 -4.07 -18.74
CA ARG A 195 -5.58 -4.19 -17.34
C ARG A 195 -6.50 -5.14 -16.58
N TRP A 196 -5.93 -5.84 -15.61
CA TRP A 196 -6.65 -6.73 -14.70
C TRP A 196 -6.93 -6.01 -13.38
N VAL A 197 -8.20 -5.67 -13.13
CA VAL A 197 -8.64 -4.93 -11.94
C VAL A 197 -9.38 -5.87 -11.01
N SER A 198 -8.63 -6.67 -10.25
CA SER A 198 -9.18 -7.81 -9.49
C SER A 198 -10.25 -7.42 -8.46
N GLN A 199 -10.21 -6.21 -7.89
CA GLN A 199 -11.23 -5.70 -6.97
C GLN A 199 -12.58 -5.42 -7.63
N LYS A 200 -12.62 -5.17 -8.94
CA LYS A 200 -13.83 -4.76 -9.65
C LYS A 200 -14.86 -5.89 -9.68
N VAL A 201 -16.10 -5.57 -9.30
CA VAL A 201 -17.22 -6.52 -9.30
C VAL A 201 -17.75 -6.65 -10.73
N VAL A 202 -17.37 -7.73 -11.43
CA VAL A 202 -17.80 -8.00 -12.81
C VAL A 202 -18.28 -9.43 -13.01
N GLN A 203 -19.18 -9.61 -13.97
CA GLN A 203 -19.57 -10.93 -14.44
C GLN A 203 -18.42 -11.52 -15.28
N GLY A 204 -17.75 -12.57 -14.77
CA GLY A 204 -16.62 -13.22 -15.43
C GLY A 204 -15.26 -12.69 -14.98
N LYS A 205 -14.31 -12.56 -15.91
CA LYS A 205 -12.93 -12.16 -15.61
C LYS A 205 -12.81 -10.64 -15.46
N PRO A 206 -12.06 -10.12 -14.48
CA PRO A 206 -11.89 -8.69 -14.24
C PRO A 206 -10.81 -8.08 -15.15
N CYS A 207 -10.90 -8.37 -16.45
CA CYS A 207 -10.02 -7.83 -17.48
C CYS A 207 -10.77 -6.76 -18.26
N GLU A 208 -10.21 -5.56 -18.36
CA GLU A 208 -10.80 -4.45 -19.12
C GLU A 208 -9.80 -3.83 -20.07
N ALA A 209 -10.32 -3.25 -21.15
CA ALA A 209 -9.51 -2.47 -22.08
C ALA A 209 -9.06 -1.17 -21.42
N VAL A 210 -7.82 -0.76 -21.68
CA VAL A 210 -7.26 0.51 -21.20
C VAL A 210 -6.44 1.14 -22.31
N SER A 211 -6.41 2.47 -22.34
CA SER A 211 -5.51 3.27 -23.16
C SER A 211 -4.73 4.16 -22.20
N LEU A 212 -3.41 4.03 -22.18
CA LEU A 212 -2.57 4.85 -21.30
C LEU A 212 -2.33 6.27 -21.86
N ASP A 213 -2.61 6.48 -23.15
CA ASP A 213 -2.53 7.78 -23.86
C ASP A 213 -3.56 8.84 -23.41
N GLN A 214 -4.31 8.59 -22.33
CA GLN A 214 -5.35 9.50 -21.79
C GLN A 214 -5.05 9.90 -20.35
N THR A 215 -3.77 10.05 -20.04
CA THR A 215 -3.30 10.57 -18.76
C THR A 215 -3.48 12.08 -18.71
N GLY A 216 -3.86 12.60 -17.53
CA GLY A 216 -4.15 14.03 -17.35
C GLY A 216 -2.96 14.92 -17.72
N THR A 217 -3.27 16.15 -18.12
CA THR A 217 -2.28 17.20 -18.37
C THR A 217 -2.24 18.18 -17.21
N GLU A 218 -1.03 18.53 -16.76
CA GLU A 218 -0.80 19.59 -15.77
C GLU A 218 0.13 20.66 -16.34
N ALA A 219 0.08 21.87 -15.79
CA ALA A 219 1.01 22.92 -16.19
C ALA A 219 2.44 22.59 -15.70
N SER A 220 3.44 22.81 -16.56
CA SER A 220 4.85 22.69 -16.15
C SER A 220 5.24 23.82 -15.20
N PHE A 221 6.22 23.53 -14.33
CA PHE A 221 6.86 24.57 -13.54
C PHE A 221 7.89 25.31 -14.41
N SER A 222 7.51 26.51 -14.84
CA SER A 222 8.30 27.32 -15.79
C SER A 222 9.08 28.47 -15.15
N GLU A 223 9.10 28.64 -13.82
CA GLU A 223 9.81 29.77 -13.19
C GLU A 223 11.33 29.74 -13.44
N CYS A 224 11.87 28.54 -13.67
CA CYS A 224 13.27 28.31 -14.05
C CYS A 224 13.54 28.43 -15.57
N LEU A 225 12.53 28.75 -16.37
CA LEU A 225 12.63 28.73 -17.84
C LEU A 225 13.56 29.80 -18.39
N VAL A 226 13.57 31.00 -17.77
CA VAL A 226 14.49 32.07 -18.15
C VAL A 226 15.63 32.08 -17.15
N SER A 227 16.83 31.75 -17.64
CA SER A 227 18.04 31.67 -16.82
C SER A 227 18.32 33.02 -16.15
N ASN A 228 18.18 33.06 -14.82
CA ASN A 228 18.70 34.15 -14.01
C ASN A 228 20.07 33.68 -13.49
N LEU A 229 21.00 34.58 -13.18
CA LEU A 229 22.39 34.30 -12.80
C LEU A 229 22.60 33.35 -11.58
N GLU A 230 21.54 32.79 -11.00
CA GLU A 230 21.56 31.78 -9.92
C GLU A 230 21.03 30.43 -10.43
N PRO A 231 21.61 29.29 -9.97
CA PRO A 231 21.12 27.97 -10.35
C PRO A 231 19.69 27.78 -9.85
N CYS A 232 18.74 27.68 -10.78
CA CYS A 232 17.36 27.34 -10.50
C CYS A 232 17.22 25.82 -10.42
N ALA A 233 16.49 25.32 -9.42
CA ALA A 233 16.27 23.90 -9.23
C ALA A 233 14.76 23.62 -9.22
N CYS A 234 14.37 22.44 -9.72
CA CYS A 234 13.00 22.00 -9.65
C CYS A 234 12.53 21.90 -8.20
N PRO A 235 11.28 22.30 -7.89
CA PRO A 235 10.72 22.16 -6.56
C PRO A 235 10.59 20.69 -6.14
N GLU A 236 10.43 20.43 -4.85
CA GLU A 236 10.13 19.07 -4.36
C GLU A 236 8.88 18.52 -5.07
N SER A 237 8.87 17.23 -5.41
CA SER A 237 7.86 16.52 -6.23
C SER A 237 7.84 16.83 -7.73
N TYR A 238 8.86 17.52 -8.25
CA TYR A 238 9.06 17.74 -9.69
C TYR A 238 10.37 17.09 -10.17
N GLU A 239 10.41 16.69 -11.43
CA GLU A 239 11.56 16.15 -12.14
C GLU A 239 12.00 17.12 -13.24
N ASP A 240 13.31 17.14 -13.50
CA ASP A 240 13.95 17.98 -14.51
C ASP A 240 13.76 17.37 -15.91
N GLU A 241 13.12 18.12 -16.80
CA GLU A 241 12.83 17.71 -18.18
C GLU A 241 13.89 18.20 -19.19
N GLY A 242 15.07 18.59 -18.70
CA GLY A 242 16.17 19.14 -19.49
C GLY A 242 16.62 18.23 -20.62
N ASP A 243 16.62 16.90 -20.42
CA ASP A 243 16.96 15.92 -21.46
C ASP A 243 15.97 15.94 -22.63
N LEU A 244 14.67 16.09 -22.35
CA LEU A 244 13.64 16.19 -23.38
C LEU A 244 13.69 17.55 -24.06
N LEU A 245 13.78 18.63 -23.27
CA LEU A 245 13.89 20.00 -23.77
C LEU A 245 15.11 20.19 -24.68
N ALA A 246 16.24 19.54 -24.37
CA ALA A 246 17.47 19.59 -25.16
C ALA A 246 17.26 19.18 -26.63
N ASN A 247 16.32 18.28 -26.91
CA ASN A 247 15.99 17.87 -28.29
C ASN A 247 15.33 18.99 -29.10
N TYR A 248 14.65 19.92 -28.43
CA TYR A 248 13.91 21.04 -29.05
C TYR A 248 14.65 22.38 -28.95
N LEU A 249 15.65 22.49 -28.07
CA LEU A 249 16.46 23.72 -27.88
C LEU A 249 16.95 24.37 -29.18
N PRO A 250 17.44 23.64 -30.21
CA PRO A 250 17.87 24.29 -31.45
C PRO A 250 16.75 25.06 -32.15
N LEU A 251 15.53 24.49 -32.20
CA LEU A 251 14.38 25.15 -32.80
C LEU A 251 13.87 26.28 -31.91
N ILE A 252 13.77 26.04 -30.60
CA ILE A 252 13.36 27.06 -29.62
C ILE A 252 14.26 28.29 -29.73
N ASN A 253 15.59 28.12 -29.68
CA ASN A 253 16.54 29.23 -29.76
C ASN A 253 16.41 29.99 -31.08
N SER A 254 16.19 29.28 -32.20
CA SER A 254 16.00 29.94 -33.50
C SER A 254 14.73 30.79 -33.55
N THR A 255 13.62 30.27 -33.02
CA THR A 255 12.34 30.99 -32.97
C THR A 255 12.41 32.15 -31.99
N LEU A 256 13.03 31.94 -30.81
CA LEU A 256 13.26 32.96 -29.80
C LEU A 256 14.07 34.14 -30.34
N GLU A 257 15.17 33.89 -31.04
CA GLU A 257 15.99 34.95 -31.64
C GLU A 257 15.24 35.73 -32.73
N LEU A 258 14.44 35.07 -33.56
CA LEU A 258 13.62 35.71 -34.59
C LEU A 258 12.53 36.59 -33.98
N THR A 259 11.80 36.06 -32.98
CA THR A 259 10.74 36.80 -32.28
C THR A 259 11.33 37.98 -31.52
N ARG A 260 12.42 37.77 -30.76
CA ARG A 260 13.14 38.82 -30.05
C ARG A 260 13.63 39.92 -31.00
N SER A 261 14.21 39.56 -32.14
CA SER A 261 14.65 40.53 -33.15
C SER A 261 13.49 41.36 -33.68
N THR A 262 12.34 40.73 -33.92
CA THR A 262 11.12 41.42 -34.37
C THR A 262 10.61 42.39 -33.30
N ILE A 263 10.57 41.97 -32.03
CA ILE A 263 10.19 42.83 -30.91
C ILE A 263 11.16 44.01 -30.76
N ASN A 264 12.47 43.77 -30.86
CA ASN A 264 13.48 44.83 -30.78
C ASN A 264 13.31 45.88 -31.88
N LEU A 265 12.92 45.49 -33.10
CA LEU A 265 12.59 46.46 -34.15
C LEU A 265 11.40 47.36 -33.78
N THR A 266 10.44 46.84 -33.01
CA THR A 266 9.29 47.60 -32.49
C THR A 266 9.68 48.51 -31.32
N LEU A 267 10.62 48.10 -30.47
CA LEU A 267 11.03 48.81 -29.26
C LEU A 267 12.13 49.87 -29.49
N LEU A 268 13.04 49.65 -30.44
CA LEU A 268 14.17 50.54 -30.74
C LEU A 268 13.80 52.02 -30.94
N PRO A 269 12.69 52.38 -31.63
CA PRO A 269 12.26 53.78 -31.76
C PRO A 269 11.98 54.48 -30.43
N PHE A 270 11.73 53.71 -29.37
CA PHE A 270 11.46 54.18 -28.02
C PHE A 270 12.67 54.09 -27.10
N GLY A 271 13.83 53.67 -27.61
CA GLY A 271 15.06 53.52 -26.82
C GLY A 271 15.11 52.29 -25.93
N GLU A 272 14.17 51.35 -26.11
CA GLU A 272 14.06 50.10 -25.34
C GLU A 272 14.54 48.90 -26.19
N GLN A 273 15.03 47.85 -25.53
CA GLN A 273 15.38 46.59 -26.17
C GLN A 273 15.31 45.43 -25.16
N LEU A 274 15.01 44.23 -25.66
CA LEU A 274 15.13 42.99 -24.91
C LEU A 274 16.57 42.46 -24.98
N GLU A 275 17.11 42.13 -23.80
CA GLU A 275 18.37 41.41 -23.67
C GLU A 275 18.27 39.99 -24.28
N PRO A 276 19.39 39.36 -24.65
CA PRO A 276 19.41 37.97 -25.05
C PRO A 276 18.77 37.07 -23.98
N ILE A 277 17.95 36.13 -24.42
CA ILE A 277 17.20 35.23 -23.53
C ILE A 277 17.85 33.85 -23.64
N GLU A 278 18.35 33.34 -22.51
CA GLU A 278 18.83 31.96 -22.42
C GLU A 278 17.74 31.07 -21.83
N VAL A 279 17.41 29.99 -22.55
CA VAL A 279 16.46 28.98 -22.10
C VAL A 279 17.13 28.13 -21.02
N GLY A 280 16.55 28.14 -19.83
CA GLY A 280 16.94 27.35 -18.68
C GLY A 280 16.19 26.02 -18.62
N THR A 281 15.65 25.70 -17.45
CA THR A 281 15.07 24.39 -17.15
C THR A 281 13.55 24.45 -17.07
N LEU A 282 12.90 23.40 -17.53
CA LEU A 282 11.50 23.11 -17.27
C LEU A 282 11.40 21.91 -16.35
N CYS A 283 10.43 21.95 -15.45
CA CYS A 283 10.19 20.84 -14.54
C CYS A 283 8.76 20.35 -14.67
N CYS A 284 8.57 19.04 -14.70
CA CYS A 284 7.27 18.41 -14.66
C CYS A 284 7.03 17.76 -13.29
N PRO A 285 5.78 17.64 -12.81
CA PRO A 285 5.49 16.84 -11.63
C PRO A 285 6.03 15.40 -11.81
N GLN A 286 6.40 14.74 -10.71
CA GLN A 286 6.85 13.34 -10.75
C GLN A 286 5.84 12.45 -11.50
N ALA A 287 6.39 11.54 -12.32
CA ALA A 287 5.62 10.68 -13.23
C ALA A 287 4.77 11.44 -14.27
N MET A 288 5.22 12.65 -14.65
CA MET A 288 4.78 13.36 -15.86
C MET A 288 5.98 13.76 -16.69
N ALA A 289 5.81 13.82 -18.01
CA ALA A 289 6.84 14.20 -18.97
C ALA A 289 6.39 15.41 -19.78
N LEU A 290 7.34 16.20 -20.26
CA LEU A 290 7.03 17.41 -21.02
C LEU A 290 6.32 17.08 -22.35
N GLN A 291 5.15 17.68 -22.58
CA GLN A 291 4.36 17.44 -23.78
C GLN A 291 5.04 18.08 -25.00
N PRO A 292 5.29 17.34 -26.10
CA PRO A 292 5.99 17.87 -27.27
C PRO A 292 5.10 18.74 -28.18
N ASN A 293 3.77 18.62 -28.06
CA ASN A 293 2.83 19.36 -28.90
C ASN A 293 2.89 20.85 -28.60
N GLU A 294 3.05 21.69 -29.63
CA GLU A 294 3.17 23.16 -29.54
C GLU A 294 4.28 23.69 -28.63
N LEU A 295 5.11 22.81 -28.05
CA LEU A 295 6.14 23.12 -27.06
C LEU A 295 7.05 24.29 -27.47
N ILE A 296 7.47 24.31 -28.74
CA ILE A 296 8.39 25.33 -29.25
C ILE A 296 7.78 26.73 -29.12
N ASN A 297 6.52 26.88 -29.52
CA ASN A 297 5.83 28.18 -29.50
C ASN A 297 5.52 28.59 -28.06
N SER A 298 4.96 27.67 -27.26
CA SER A 298 4.65 27.90 -25.84
C SER A 298 5.88 28.30 -25.05
N VAL A 299 7.03 27.64 -25.26
CA VAL A 299 8.30 28.00 -24.59
C VAL A 299 8.74 29.41 -24.96
N VAL A 300 8.73 29.76 -26.24
CA VAL A 300 9.12 31.12 -26.68
C VAL A 300 8.17 32.17 -26.10
N PHE A 301 6.86 31.91 -26.12
CA PHE A 301 5.85 32.81 -25.56
C PHE A 301 6.04 33.03 -24.06
N VAL A 302 6.14 31.96 -23.28
CA VAL A 302 6.33 32.05 -21.82
C VAL A 302 7.66 32.71 -21.49
N ALA A 303 8.75 32.36 -22.18
CA ALA A 303 10.07 32.96 -21.93
C ALA A 303 10.08 34.48 -22.19
N ILE A 304 9.50 34.94 -23.31
CA ILE A 304 9.44 36.37 -23.61
C ILE A 304 8.54 37.10 -22.61
N ASN A 305 7.38 36.53 -22.25
CA ASN A 305 6.50 37.14 -21.25
C ASN A 305 7.18 37.27 -19.89
N GLN A 306 7.89 36.25 -19.42
CA GLN A 306 8.66 36.34 -18.17
C GLN A 306 9.72 37.45 -18.20
N VAL A 307 10.40 37.65 -19.35
CA VAL A 307 11.35 38.77 -19.51
C VAL A 307 10.63 40.11 -19.54
N LEU A 308 9.49 40.22 -20.25
CA LEU A 308 8.70 41.45 -20.31
C LEU A 308 8.14 41.85 -18.94
N GLU A 309 7.69 40.89 -18.14
CA GLU A 309 7.21 41.11 -16.77
C GLU A 309 8.33 41.59 -15.84
N LYS A 310 9.55 41.08 -16.01
CA LYS A 310 10.74 41.51 -15.25
C LYS A 310 11.36 42.81 -15.77
N SER A 311 11.07 43.19 -17.01
CA SER A 311 11.62 44.39 -17.65
C SER A 311 10.95 45.67 -17.15
N ALA A 312 11.65 46.80 -17.29
CA ALA A 312 11.09 48.13 -17.01
C ALA A 312 10.25 48.70 -18.19
N ILE A 313 9.93 47.89 -19.20
CA ILE A 313 9.20 48.33 -20.38
C ILE A 313 7.79 48.74 -19.98
N SER A 314 7.38 49.94 -20.43
CA SER A 314 6.06 50.48 -20.10
C SER A 314 4.92 49.69 -20.73
N GLU A 315 3.78 49.63 -20.04
CA GLU A 315 2.58 48.89 -20.50
C GLU A 315 2.07 49.27 -21.90
N PRO A 316 2.08 50.54 -22.33
CA PRO A 316 1.71 50.91 -23.70
C PRO A 316 2.63 50.29 -24.76
N LEU A 317 3.91 50.07 -24.43
CA LEU A 317 4.85 49.39 -25.34
C LEU A 317 4.62 47.88 -25.36
N LYS A 318 4.22 47.28 -24.23
CA LYS A 318 3.83 45.86 -24.20
C LYS A 318 2.61 45.59 -25.11
N GLN A 319 1.64 46.50 -25.14
CA GLN A 319 0.49 46.40 -26.06
C GLN A 319 0.88 46.41 -27.55
N LEU A 320 2.03 47.00 -27.91
CA LEU A 320 2.55 46.94 -29.29
C LEU A 320 3.23 45.60 -29.60
N ILE A 321 3.61 44.85 -28.56
CA ILE A 321 4.25 43.53 -28.65
C ILE A 321 3.20 42.41 -28.71
N ASP A 322 2.04 42.56 -28.04
CA ASP A 322 0.99 41.53 -28.00
C ASP A 322 0.65 40.92 -29.37
N PRO A 323 0.50 41.68 -30.48
CA PRO A 323 0.22 41.09 -31.79
C PRO A 323 1.35 40.23 -32.37
N ILE A 324 2.59 40.45 -31.92
CA ILE A 324 3.78 39.67 -32.29
C ILE A 324 3.81 38.35 -31.51
N LEU A 325 3.35 38.37 -30.25
CA LEU A 325 3.33 37.20 -29.38
C LEU A 325 2.08 36.33 -29.53
N ALA A 326 0.94 36.91 -29.93
CA ALA A 326 -0.33 36.20 -30.08
C ALA A 326 -0.26 34.90 -30.93
N PRO A 327 0.51 34.84 -32.04
CA PRO A 327 0.66 33.58 -32.80
C PRO A 327 1.42 32.46 -32.08
N LEU A 328 2.12 32.80 -30.99
CA LEU A 328 2.92 31.87 -30.18
C LEU A 328 2.22 31.51 -28.87
N GLU A 329 1.07 32.10 -28.58
CA GLU A 329 0.33 31.89 -27.34
C GLU A 329 0.01 30.40 -27.13
N GLY A 330 0.39 29.89 -25.97
CA GLY A 330 0.24 28.50 -25.61
C GLY A 330 0.75 28.22 -24.20
N GLU A 331 0.28 27.13 -23.62
CA GLU A 331 0.73 26.65 -22.31
C GLU A 331 1.82 25.58 -22.48
N ILE A 332 2.73 25.49 -21.51
CA ILE A 332 3.74 24.43 -21.46
C ILE A 332 3.19 23.35 -20.51
N LEU A 333 2.76 22.24 -21.08
CA LEU A 333 2.07 21.18 -20.36
C LEU A 333 2.98 19.96 -20.13
N CYS A 334 2.72 19.28 -19.02
CA CYS A 334 3.25 17.99 -18.66
C CYS A 334 2.13 16.95 -18.81
N GLU A 335 2.45 15.84 -19.45
CA GLU A 335 1.55 14.72 -19.64
C GLU A 335 1.95 13.60 -18.68
N ALA A 336 1.01 13.08 -17.88
CA ALA A 336 1.32 11.95 -17.02
C ALA A 336 1.76 10.73 -17.84
N PHE A 337 2.73 9.98 -17.35
CA PHE A 337 3.09 8.69 -17.94
C PHE A 337 3.07 7.63 -16.86
N VAL A 338 2.58 6.44 -17.18
CA VAL A 338 2.51 5.36 -16.19
C VAL A 338 3.90 4.79 -15.96
N GLN A 339 4.41 4.92 -14.74
CA GLN A 339 5.68 4.30 -14.37
C GLN A 339 5.47 2.81 -14.14
N LEU A 340 5.59 2.04 -15.22
CA LEU A 340 5.42 0.61 -15.20
C LEU A 340 6.74 -0.14 -14.99
N LYS A 341 6.69 -1.10 -14.08
CA LYS A 341 7.74 -2.07 -13.80
C LYS A 341 7.30 -3.45 -14.26
N ALA A 342 8.27 -4.28 -14.62
CA ALA A 342 7.97 -5.68 -14.91
C ALA A 342 7.46 -6.35 -13.63
N ALA A 343 6.40 -7.16 -13.75
CA ALA A 343 5.84 -7.89 -12.64
C ALA A 343 6.15 -9.39 -12.79
N GLU A 344 6.56 -10.03 -11.70
CA GLU A 344 6.87 -11.45 -11.68
C GLU A 344 5.94 -12.23 -10.73
N SER A 345 5.72 -13.50 -11.04
CA SER A 345 4.91 -14.41 -10.23
C SER A 345 5.55 -14.61 -8.86
N VAL A 346 4.79 -14.41 -7.79
CA VAL A 346 5.25 -14.72 -6.43
C VAL A 346 5.17 -16.22 -6.22
N ALA A 347 6.32 -16.83 -5.92
CA ALA A 347 6.44 -18.27 -5.76
C ALA A 347 5.81 -18.77 -4.44
N ALA A 348 5.29 -20.00 -4.46
CA ALA A 348 4.77 -20.64 -3.27
C ALA A 348 5.90 -21.02 -2.29
N PRO A 349 5.70 -20.91 -0.96
CA PRO A 349 6.76 -21.20 0.02
C PRO A 349 7.34 -22.63 0.01
N GLY A 350 6.64 -23.59 -0.60
CA GLY A 350 7.05 -24.99 -0.68
C GLY A 350 7.36 -25.49 -2.09
N ASP A 351 7.05 -24.70 -3.13
CA ASP A 351 7.27 -25.05 -4.52
C ASP A 351 7.55 -23.76 -5.32
N PRO A 352 8.82 -23.53 -5.73
CA PRO A 352 9.16 -22.31 -6.46
C PRO A 352 8.58 -22.25 -7.88
N GLU A 353 8.08 -23.37 -8.42
CA GLU A 353 7.50 -23.44 -9.76
C GLU A 353 6.00 -23.07 -9.77
N GLN A 354 5.37 -22.99 -8.60
CA GLN A 354 3.95 -22.65 -8.47
C GLN A 354 3.76 -21.24 -7.94
N ASN A 355 2.70 -20.57 -8.39
CA ASN A 355 2.31 -19.29 -7.79
C ASN A 355 1.80 -19.50 -6.36
N ALA A 356 2.06 -18.53 -5.50
CA ALA A 356 1.64 -18.52 -4.10
C ALA A 356 0.14 -18.75 -3.87
N LEU A 357 -0.72 -18.35 -4.82
CA LEU A 357 -2.17 -18.48 -4.72
C LEU A 357 -2.73 -19.72 -5.44
N GLU A 358 -1.94 -20.41 -6.26
CA GLU A 358 -2.39 -21.58 -7.05
C GLU A 358 -2.70 -22.80 -6.18
N ALA A 359 -2.17 -22.84 -4.95
CA ALA A 359 -2.44 -23.91 -3.99
C ALA A 359 -3.88 -23.89 -3.45
N PHE A 360 -4.64 -22.82 -3.68
CA PHE A 360 -5.99 -22.64 -3.14
C PHE A 360 -7.03 -22.61 -4.26
N SER A 361 -8.20 -23.21 -4.02
CA SER A 361 -9.25 -23.23 -5.04
C SER A 361 -10.59 -22.67 -4.58
N ALA A 362 -11.22 -21.90 -5.46
CA ALA A 362 -12.57 -21.40 -5.27
C ALA A 362 -13.62 -22.53 -5.33
N PRO A 363 -14.80 -22.38 -4.68
CA PRO A 363 -15.26 -21.19 -3.99
C PRO A 363 -14.69 -21.04 -2.57
N PHE A 364 -14.29 -19.81 -2.22
CA PHE A 364 -13.84 -19.45 -0.88
C PHE A 364 -15.01 -19.15 0.04
N ARG A 365 -14.84 -19.47 1.33
CA ARG A 365 -15.91 -19.32 2.33
C ARG A 365 -15.33 -18.82 3.65
N VAL A 366 -16.09 -17.97 4.34
CA VAL A 366 -15.82 -17.65 5.74
C VAL A 366 -16.39 -18.78 6.60
N ASN A 367 -15.55 -19.43 7.39
CA ASN A 367 -15.97 -20.48 8.29
C ASN A 367 -16.82 -19.89 9.43
N LEU A 368 -17.90 -20.58 9.78
CA LEU A 368 -18.75 -20.19 10.90
C LEU A 368 -18.15 -20.75 12.20
N PRO A 369 -18.14 -20.01 13.32
CA PRO A 369 -17.64 -20.53 14.59
C PRO A 369 -18.42 -21.80 14.98
N ALA A 370 -17.69 -22.86 15.33
CA ALA A 370 -18.21 -24.23 15.49
C ALA A 370 -19.19 -24.44 16.67
N ASP A 371 -19.55 -23.38 17.43
CA ASP A 371 -20.36 -23.46 18.66
C ASP A 371 -21.68 -22.66 18.60
N ALA A 372 -22.27 -22.51 17.42
CA ALA A 372 -23.66 -22.03 17.31
C ALA A 372 -24.64 -23.19 17.49
N GLY A 373 -24.89 -23.58 18.75
CA GLY A 373 -26.09 -24.35 19.08
C GLY A 373 -27.33 -23.68 18.48
N ALA A 374 -28.16 -24.49 17.80
CA ALA A 374 -29.36 -24.17 17.03
C ALA A 374 -29.91 -22.72 17.14
N ASN A 375 -29.88 -22.00 16.02
CA ASN A 375 -30.80 -20.92 15.64
C ASN A 375 -30.93 -19.69 16.55
N SER A 376 -29.86 -19.24 17.23
CA SER A 376 -29.88 -17.94 17.93
C SER A 376 -28.84 -16.97 17.37
N TRP A 377 -29.30 -15.79 16.94
CA TRP A 377 -28.42 -14.66 16.66
C TRP A 377 -27.74 -14.22 17.96
N ARG A 378 -26.39 -14.17 17.98
CA ARG A 378 -25.63 -13.69 19.15
C ARG A 378 -25.15 -12.27 18.90
N SER A 379 -25.89 -11.30 19.43
CA SER A 379 -25.36 -9.94 19.58
C SER A 379 -24.20 -9.97 20.56
N THR A 380 -23.04 -9.42 20.16
CA THR A 380 -21.95 -9.18 21.12
C THR A 380 -22.07 -7.74 21.60
N PRO A 381 -22.47 -7.48 22.85
CA PRO A 381 -22.62 -6.11 23.33
C PRO A 381 -21.26 -5.39 23.42
N PRO A 382 -21.22 -4.06 23.21
CA PRO A 382 -19.99 -3.30 23.36
C PRO A 382 -19.44 -3.43 24.78
N ARG A 383 -18.12 -3.66 24.90
CA ARG A 383 -17.41 -3.69 26.18
C ARG A 383 -17.29 -2.26 26.71
N GLY A 384 -18.26 -1.86 27.52
CA GLY A 384 -18.20 -0.65 28.33
C GLY A 384 -19.38 -0.63 29.27
N GLU A 385 -19.12 -0.68 30.57
CA GLU A 385 -20.12 -0.30 31.56
C GLU A 385 -20.46 1.17 31.31
N GLY A 386 -21.54 1.40 30.57
CA GLY A 386 -22.30 2.62 30.75
C GLY A 386 -22.76 2.62 32.21
N THR A 387 -22.02 3.31 33.07
CA THR A 387 -22.52 3.70 34.38
C THR A 387 -23.68 4.67 34.17
N PHE A 388 -24.86 4.10 33.93
CA PHE A 388 -26.13 4.77 34.12
C PHE A 388 -26.83 4.07 35.27
N ALA A 389 -26.82 4.73 36.43
CA ALA A 389 -27.95 4.81 37.35
C ALA A 389 -27.56 5.69 38.54
N PRO A 390 -28.50 6.39 39.19
CA PRO A 390 -29.74 7.01 38.72
C PRO A 390 -29.68 8.55 38.64
#